data_AF-A0A5E6WSP8-F1
#
_entry.id   AF-A0A5E6WSP8-F1
#
_cell.length_a   1.000
_cell.length_b   1.000
_cell.length_c   1.000
_cell.angle_alpha   90.00
_cell.angle_beta   90.00
_cell.angle_gamma   90.00
#
_symmetry.space_group_name_H-M   'P 1'
#
loop_
_entity.id
_entity.type
_entity.pdbx_description
1 polymer ?
#
loop_
_entity_poly.entity_id
_entity_poly.type
_entity_poly.pdbx_seq_one_letter_code
_entity_poly.pdbx_strand_id
1 'polypeptide(L)'
;MVWAVDTGDRTSVLSGQALYGNSRQRRVCYSAFSPIPDSPKSVPLAAPPLMREHRLYQADFLLRSYGYSADELLKGPGNLALDIDPKLAWALQNREVFPLDLNRAEASLIARIPGIGLRTTERLVELRRQRRIRYEDVARMRCVLAKAKPFIITSDYHPQQAEVTSHLLYQQLRDRPMPQQMGLWG
;
A
#
# COMPACT_ATOMS: atom_id res chain seq x y z
N MET A 1 7.05 6.01 -20.56
CA MET A 1 5.77 6.62 -20.15
C MET A 1 4.70 5.57 -20.40
N VAL A 2 4.01 5.11 -19.35
CA VAL A 2 2.95 4.10 -19.50
C VAL A 2 1.62 4.85 -19.56
N TRP A 3 0.91 4.71 -20.66
CA TRP A 3 -0.40 5.34 -20.85
C TRP A 3 -1.47 4.48 -20.18
N ALA A 4 -2.17 5.03 -19.18
CA ALA A 4 -3.35 4.40 -18.60
C ALA A 4 -4.57 4.65 -19.53
N VAL A 5 -4.56 4.07 -20.73
CA VAL A 5 -5.74 4.01 -21.62
C VAL A 5 -6.43 2.68 -21.36
N ASP A 6 -7.65 2.71 -20.83
CA ASP A 6 -8.70 1.64 -20.78
C ASP A 6 -8.29 0.20 -20.43
N THR A 7 -7.02 -0.03 -20.09
CA THR A 7 -6.46 -1.33 -19.75
C THR A 7 -6.27 -1.29 -18.24
N GLY A 8 -6.98 -2.15 -17.51
CA GLY A 8 -7.08 -2.12 -16.04
C GLY A 8 -5.74 -1.92 -15.32
N ASP A 9 -5.77 -1.42 -14.08
CA ASP A 9 -4.57 -1.01 -13.31
C ASP A 9 -3.47 -2.08 -13.29
N ARG A 10 -3.84 -3.37 -13.38
CA ARG A 10 -2.90 -4.49 -13.56
C ARG A 10 -1.99 -4.35 -14.77
N THR A 11 -2.51 -3.99 -15.93
CA THR A 11 -1.68 -3.79 -17.14
C THR A 11 -0.74 -2.61 -16.98
N SER A 12 -1.18 -1.55 -16.30
CA SER A 12 -0.34 -0.38 -16.02
C SER A 12 0.82 -0.72 -15.07
N VAL A 13 0.54 -1.43 -13.98
CA VAL A 13 1.56 -1.90 -13.01
C VAL A 13 2.52 -2.91 -13.65
N LEU A 14 2.00 -3.89 -14.41
CA LEU A 14 2.82 -4.89 -15.11
C LEU A 14 3.70 -4.25 -16.21
N SER A 15 3.16 -3.28 -16.94
CA SER A 15 3.93 -2.53 -17.95
C SER A 15 5.02 -1.69 -17.31
N GLY A 16 4.75 -1.07 -16.15
CA GLY A 16 5.78 -0.46 -15.31
C GLY A 16 6.86 -1.46 -14.88
N GLN A 17 6.47 -2.65 -14.42
CA GLN A 17 7.39 -3.74 -14.04
C GLN A 17 8.30 -4.19 -15.19
N ALA A 18 7.74 -4.42 -16.38
CA ALA A 18 8.50 -4.85 -17.55
C ALA A 18 9.57 -3.83 -17.99
N LEU A 19 9.30 -2.54 -17.80
CA LEU A 19 10.26 -1.47 -18.08
C LEU A 19 11.45 -1.47 -17.12
N TYR A 20 11.29 -1.97 -15.88
CA TYR A 20 12.41 -2.10 -14.94
C TYR A 20 13.34 -3.29 -15.28
N GLY A 21 12.81 -4.35 -15.89
CA GLY A 21 13.61 -5.52 -16.28
C GLY A 21 14.53 -5.27 -17.48
N ASN A 22 14.10 -4.44 -18.43
CA ASN A 22 14.81 -4.19 -19.70
C ASN A 22 15.52 -2.83 -19.77
N SER A 23 15.41 -1.95 -18.75
CA SER A 23 16.01 -0.61 -18.79
C SER A 23 16.44 -0.15 -17.40
N ARG A 24 17.63 0.44 -17.27
CA ARG A 24 18.18 1.06 -16.04
C ARG A 24 17.39 2.32 -15.57
N GLN A 25 16.07 2.36 -15.70
CA GLN A 25 15.26 3.51 -15.30
C GLN A 25 14.89 3.45 -13.81
N ARG A 26 15.18 4.54 -13.09
CA ARG A 26 15.08 4.63 -11.63
C ARG A 26 13.67 4.94 -11.11
N ARG A 27 12.74 5.42 -11.97
CA ARG A 27 11.34 5.76 -11.65
C ARG A 27 10.46 5.71 -12.90
N VAL A 28 9.31 5.04 -12.83
CA VAL A 28 8.23 5.15 -13.83
C VAL A 28 7.28 6.27 -13.39
N CYS A 29 6.99 7.21 -14.30
CA CYS A 29 5.96 8.22 -14.08
C CYS A 29 4.62 7.70 -14.60
N TYR A 30 3.62 7.62 -13.73
CA TYR A 30 2.22 7.41 -14.09
C TYR A 30 1.61 8.80 -14.21
N SER A 31 1.37 9.28 -15.42
CA SER A 31 0.65 10.55 -15.64
C SER A 31 -0.76 10.20 -16.06
N ALA A 32 -1.75 10.71 -15.35
CA ALA A 32 -3.08 10.88 -15.91
C ALA A 32 -2.96 11.74 -17.19
N PHE A 33 -3.63 11.32 -18.26
CA PHE A 33 -3.73 12.10 -19.50
C PHE A 33 -4.45 13.43 -19.19
N SER A 34 -3.92 14.56 -19.69
CA SER A 34 -4.62 15.84 -19.68
C SER A 34 -5.38 15.97 -21.01
N PRO A 35 -6.72 16.09 -21.03
CA PRO A 35 -7.48 16.08 -22.27
C PRO A 35 -7.08 17.25 -23.17
N ILE A 36 -6.55 16.93 -24.35
CA ILE A 36 -6.30 17.88 -25.44
C ILE A 36 -7.61 17.98 -26.24
N PRO A 37 -8.02 19.17 -26.74
CA PRO A 37 -9.35 19.39 -27.34
C PRO A 37 -9.76 18.45 -28.49
N ASP A 38 -8.82 17.74 -29.13
CA ASP A 38 -9.06 16.80 -30.25
C ASP A 38 -8.58 15.37 -29.95
N SER A 39 -8.99 14.81 -28.80
CA SER A 39 -8.65 13.42 -28.47
C SER A 39 -9.59 12.42 -29.18
N PRO A 40 -9.08 11.31 -29.76
CA PRO A 40 -9.92 10.30 -30.41
C PRO A 40 -10.89 9.62 -29.41
N LYS A 41 -12.07 9.19 -29.88
CA LYS A 41 -13.18 8.61 -29.07
C LYS A 41 -12.82 7.39 -28.21
N SER A 42 -11.61 6.84 -28.34
CA SER A 42 -11.06 5.74 -27.55
C SER A 42 -10.46 6.18 -26.20
N VAL A 43 -10.41 7.49 -25.93
CA VAL A 43 -9.87 8.02 -24.67
C VAL A 43 -11.02 8.48 -23.77
N PRO A 44 -11.03 8.09 -22.47
CA PRO A 44 -12.05 8.57 -21.53
C PRO A 44 -12.07 10.10 -21.47
N LEU A 45 -13.26 10.69 -21.59
CA LEU A 45 -13.52 12.13 -21.59
C LEU A 45 -13.20 12.84 -20.25
N ALA A 46 -12.81 12.10 -19.21
CA ALA A 46 -12.52 12.62 -17.89
C ALA A 46 -11.12 12.20 -17.44
N ALA A 47 -10.38 13.15 -16.86
CA ALA A 47 -9.12 12.85 -16.20
C ALA A 47 -9.35 11.77 -15.11
N PRO A 48 -8.52 10.72 -15.06
CA PRO A 48 -8.54 9.78 -13.95
C PRO A 48 -8.50 10.56 -12.62
N PRO A 49 -9.29 10.17 -11.61
CA PRO A 49 -9.24 10.83 -10.31
C PRO A 49 -7.79 10.80 -9.80
N LEU A 50 -7.28 11.93 -9.29
CA LEU A 50 -5.91 12.07 -8.77
C LEU A 50 -5.51 10.93 -7.80
N MET A 51 -6.50 10.38 -7.09
CA MET A 51 -6.32 9.23 -6.21
C MET A 51 -5.88 7.96 -6.93
N ARG A 52 -6.32 7.71 -8.18
CA ARG A 52 -5.87 6.54 -8.95
C ARG A 52 -4.39 6.61 -9.27
N GLU A 53 -3.90 7.77 -9.70
CA GLU A 53 -2.46 7.98 -9.93
C GLU A 53 -1.66 7.78 -8.64
N HIS A 54 -2.13 8.37 -7.53
CA HIS A 54 -1.50 8.19 -6.22
C HIS A 54 -1.44 6.71 -5.81
N ARG A 55 -2.50 5.91 -6.06
CA ARG A 55 -2.51 4.47 -5.79
C ARG A 55 -1.54 3.68 -6.65
N LEU A 56 -1.41 4.01 -7.93
CA LEU A 56 -0.43 3.39 -8.82
C LEU A 56 1.00 3.64 -8.33
N TYR A 57 1.32 4.86 -7.89
CA TYR A 57 2.61 5.17 -7.29
C TYR A 57 2.85 4.42 -5.98
N GLN A 58 1.84 4.29 -5.13
CA GLN A 58 1.94 3.48 -3.91
C GLN A 58 2.22 2.01 -4.22
N ALA A 59 1.49 1.42 -5.17
CA ALA A 59 1.72 0.04 -5.61
C ALA A 59 3.13 -0.14 -6.19
N ASP A 60 3.57 0.73 -7.10
CA ASP A 60 4.92 0.70 -7.67
C ASP A 60 6.01 0.76 -6.58
N PHE A 61 5.81 1.59 -5.55
CA PHE A 61 6.73 1.66 -4.44
C PHE A 61 6.81 0.36 -3.63
N LEU A 62 5.68 -0.32 -3.43
CA LEU A 62 5.62 -1.63 -2.77
C LEU A 62 6.33 -2.71 -3.58
N LEU A 63 6.15 -2.72 -4.91
CA LEU A 63 6.86 -3.63 -5.81
C LEU A 63 8.37 -3.47 -5.68
N ARG A 64 8.88 -2.24 -5.83
CA ARG A 64 10.32 -1.97 -5.85
C ARG A 64 10.99 -2.10 -4.50
N SER A 65 10.34 -1.62 -3.44
CA SER A 65 10.99 -1.47 -2.13
C SER A 65 10.68 -2.62 -1.19
N TYR A 66 9.48 -3.20 -1.28
CA TYR A 66 9.02 -4.26 -0.38
C TYR A 66 8.99 -5.65 -1.05
N GLY A 67 9.36 -5.73 -2.34
CA GLY A 67 9.38 -6.98 -3.08
C GLY A 67 7.99 -7.55 -3.35
N TYR A 68 6.98 -6.67 -3.49
CA TYR A 68 5.65 -7.14 -3.85
C TYR A 68 5.57 -7.57 -5.32
N SER A 69 4.69 -8.53 -5.63
CA SER A 69 4.30 -8.83 -7.01
C SER A 69 3.04 -8.07 -7.43
N ALA A 70 2.85 -7.87 -8.73
CA ALA A 70 1.60 -7.28 -9.22
C ALA A 70 0.41 -8.21 -8.93
N ASP A 71 0.58 -9.52 -9.11
CA ASP A 71 -0.48 -10.52 -8.90
C ASP A 71 -0.97 -10.60 -7.44
N GLU A 72 -0.10 -10.34 -6.47
CA GLU A 72 -0.53 -10.35 -5.06
C GLU A 72 -1.25 -9.05 -4.64
N LEU A 73 -0.89 -7.90 -5.24
CA LEU A 73 -1.57 -6.63 -4.96
C LEU A 73 -2.88 -6.49 -5.74
N LEU A 74 -2.95 -7.07 -6.93
CA LEU A 74 -4.08 -6.95 -7.87
C LEU A 74 -4.69 -8.33 -8.09
N LYS A 75 -5.71 -8.69 -7.31
CA LYS A 75 -6.46 -9.93 -7.56
C LYS A 75 -7.29 -9.79 -8.84
N GLY A 76 -6.79 -10.35 -9.95
CA GLY A 76 -7.49 -10.42 -11.24
C GLY A 76 -7.28 -9.19 -12.13
N PRO A 77 -8.11 -8.97 -13.17
CA PRO A 77 -8.05 -7.78 -14.04
C PRO A 77 -8.50 -6.49 -13.33
N GLY A 78 -8.68 -6.53 -12.01
CA GLY A 78 -9.26 -5.47 -11.21
C GLY A 78 -8.37 -4.25 -11.02
N ASN A 79 -9.01 -3.15 -10.67
CA ASN A 79 -8.38 -1.88 -10.32
C ASN A 79 -8.00 -1.84 -8.84
N LEU A 80 -7.00 -1.02 -8.48
CA LEU A 80 -6.67 -0.75 -7.08
C LEU A 80 -7.84 -0.05 -6.39
N ALA A 81 -8.08 -0.41 -5.13
CA ALA A 81 -9.04 0.30 -4.30
C ALA A 81 -8.57 1.74 -4.09
N LEU A 82 -9.43 2.72 -4.39
CA LEU A 82 -9.07 4.14 -4.34
C LEU A 82 -9.13 4.71 -2.94
N ASP A 83 -9.86 4.08 -2.02
CA ASP A 83 -10.13 4.56 -0.67
C ASP A 83 -9.28 3.87 0.40
N ILE A 84 -8.41 2.93 0.02
CA ILE A 84 -7.52 2.25 0.96
C ILE A 84 -6.12 2.07 0.37
N ASP A 85 -5.11 2.25 1.21
CA ASP A 85 -3.72 2.00 0.86
C ASP A 85 -3.49 0.54 0.39
N PRO A 86 -2.74 0.29 -0.71
CA PRO A 86 -2.54 -1.06 -1.25
C PRO A 86 -1.89 -2.04 -0.26
N LYS A 87 -1.00 -1.58 0.62
CA LYS A 87 -0.37 -2.44 1.64
C LYS A 87 -1.38 -2.88 2.70
N LEU A 88 -2.24 -1.96 3.14
CA LEU A 88 -3.36 -2.27 4.02
C LEU A 88 -4.39 -3.18 3.33
N ALA A 89 -4.76 -2.90 2.08
CA ALA A 89 -5.67 -3.73 1.30
C ALA A 89 -5.16 -5.18 1.21
N TRP A 90 -3.87 -5.37 0.94
CA TRP A 90 -3.23 -6.67 0.94
C TRP A 90 -3.32 -7.34 2.32
N ALA A 91 -3.00 -6.63 3.40
CA ALA A 91 -3.03 -7.20 4.75
C ALA A 91 -4.45 -7.60 5.22
N LEU A 92 -5.49 -6.89 4.77
CA LEU A 92 -6.88 -7.25 5.05
C LEU A 92 -7.37 -8.46 4.24
N GLN A 93 -6.75 -8.74 3.09
CA GLN A 93 -7.07 -9.89 2.26
C GLN A 93 -6.31 -11.16 2.65
N ASN A 94 -5.19 -11.03 3.37
CA ASN A 94 -4.32 -12.13 3.80
C ASN A 94 -4.36 -12.29 5.33
N ARG A 95 -5.58 -12.37 5.89
CA ARG A 95 -5.80 -12.45 7.34
C ARG A 95 -5.28 -13.74 7.97
N GLU A 96 -5.09 -14.79 7.18
CA GLU A 96 -4.46 -16.03 7.59
C GLU A 96 -3.00 -15.86 8.03
N VAL A 97 -2.33 -14.79 7.57
CA VAL A 97 -0.96 -14.45 7.95
C VAL A 97 -0.92 -13.56 9.20
N PHE A 98 -2.02 -12.88 9.54
CA PHE A 98 -2.04 -11.86 10.60
C PHE A 98 -2.94 -12.24 11.78
N PRO A 99 -2.60 -11.83 13.00
CA PRO A 99 -1.46 -10.98 13.37
C PRO A 99 -0.12 -11.73 13.43
N LEU A 100 0.99 -10.99 13.28
CA LEU A 100 2.36 -11.54 13.31
C LEU A 100 3.05 -11.26 14.64
N ASP A 101 3.65 -12.28 15.26
CA ASP A 101 4.56 -12.10 16.40
C ASP A 101 5.89 -11.50 15.92
N LEU A 102 6.15 -10.25 16.30
CA LEU A 102 7.36 -9.51 15.90
C LEU A 102 8.66 -10.17 16.38
N ASN A 103 8.60 -11.01 17.42
CA ASN A 103 9.78 -11.72 17.92
C ASN A 103 10.10 -12.98 17.11
N ARG A 104 9.17 -13.47 16.28
CA ARG A 104 9.30 -14.74 15.55
C ARG A 104 9.19 -14.58 14.04
N ALA A 105 8.40 -13.62 13.56
CA ALA A 105 8.11 -13.44 12.15
C ALA A 105 9.37 -13.10 11.34
N GLU A 106 9.38 -13.54 10.08
CA GLU A 106 10.43 -13.18 9.13
C GLU A 106 10.44 -11.69 8.83
N ALA A 107 11.62 -11.14 8.55
CA ALA A 107 11.79 -9.70 8.26
C ALA A 107 10.94 -9.27 7.05
N SER A 108 10.86 -10.10 6.02
CA SER A 108 10.05 -9.86 4.83
C SER A 108 8.56 -9.75 5.16
N LEU A 109 8.04 -10.55 6.09
CA LEU A 109 6.65 -10.49 6.54
C LEU A 109 6.39 -9.30 7.46
N ILE A 110 7.34 -8.95 8.35
CA ILE A 110 7.24 -7.75 9.18
C ILE A 110 7.15 -6.50 8.30
N ALA A 111 7.95 -6.45 7.23
CA ALA A 111 7.90 -5.37 6.25
C ALA A 111 6.54 -5.25 5.54
N ARG A 112 5.68 -6.28 5.56
CA ARG A 112 4.33 -6.24 4.98
C ARG A 112 3.26 -5.72 5.92
N ILE A 113 3.55 -5.53 7.21
CA ILE A 113 2.61 -4.96 8.19
C ILE A 113 2.26 -3.51 7.82
N PRO A 114 0.96 -3.15 7.73
CA PRO A 114 0.54 -1.77 7.51
C PRO A 114 1.06 -0.83 8.61
N GLY A 115 1.58 0.34 8.22
CA GLY A 115 2.14 1.32 9.17
C GLY A 115 3.57 1.03 9.65
N ILE A 116 4.16 -0.11 9.30
CA ILE A 116 5.59 -0.42 9.53
C ILE A 116 6.36 -0.27 8.22
N GLY A 117 7.46 0.50 8.22
CA GLY A 117 8.34 0.66 7.07
C GLY A 117 9.56 -0.26 7.08
N LEU A 118 10.33 -0.29 5.98
CA LEU A 118 11.56 -1.10 5.86
C LEU A 118 12.59 -0.77 6.94
N ARG A 119 12.89 0.53 7.15
CA ARG A 119 13.83 0.96 8.21
C ARG A 119 13.36 0.56 9.61
N THR A 120 12.06 0.62 9.87
CA THR A 120 11.50 0.15 11.14
C THR A 120 11.61 -1.35 11.27
N THR A 121 11.41 -2.09 10.16
CA THR A 121 11.57 -3.54 10.11
C THR A 121 13.01 -3.96 10.44
N GLU A 122 14.00 -3.32 9.83
CA GLU A 122 15.43 -3.53 10.11
C GLU A 122 15.72 -3.31 11.60
N ARG A 123 15.24 -2.21 12.17
CA ARG A 123 15.40 -1.89 13.59
C ARG A 123 14.72 -2.91 14.51
N LEU A 124 13.54 -3.41 14.15
CA LEU A 124 12.86 -4.46 14.93
C LEU A 124 13.67 -5.76 14.89
N VAL A 125 14.18 -6.14 13.72
CA VAL A 125 14.99 -7.35 13.53
C VAL A 125 16.33 -7.26 14.27
N GLU A 126 16.92 -6.08 14.35
CA GLU A 126 18.09 -5.82 15.17
C GLU A 126 17.75 -5.88 16.67
N LEU A 127 16.66 -5.22 17.08
CA LEU A 127 16.23 -5.17 18.48
C LEU A 127 15.94 -6.57 19.04
N ARG A 128 15.30 -7.46 18.28
CA ARG A 128 14.99 -8.83 18.74
C ARG A 128 16.23 -9.67 19.06
N ARG A 129 17.42 -9.29 18.54
CA ARG A 129 18.69 -9.96 18.88
C ARG A 129 19.19 -9.57 20.28
N GLN A 130 18.77 -8.41 20.76
CA GLN A 130 19.20 -7.86 22.04
C GLN A 130 18.18 -8.13 23.15
N ARG A 131 16.89 -8.03 22.84
CA ARG A 131 15.80 -8.28 23.79
C ARG A 131 14.50 -8.62 23.08
N ARG A 132 13.52 -9.13 23.83
CA ARG A 132 12.18 -9.32 23.28
C ARG A 132 11.51 -7.96 23.01
N ILE A 133 10.91 -7.83 21.83
CA ILE A 133 10.17 -6.65 21.40
C ILE A 133 8.89 -6.53 22.24
N ARG A 134 8.69 -5.33 22.78
CA ARG A 134 7.49 -4.89 23.49
C ARG A 134 6.69 -3.89 22.68
N TYR A 135 5.44 -3.66 23.06
CA TYR A 135 4.57 -2.71 22.36
C TYR A 135 5.14 -1.28 22.40
N GLU A 136 5.74 -0.88 23.54
CA GLU A 136 6.39 0.42 23.69
C GLU A 136 7.55 0.63 22.70
N ASP A 137 8.27 -0.45 22.32
CA ASP A 137 9.38 -0.37 21.39
C ASP A 137 8.87 0.01 20.01
N VAL A 138 7.79 -0.64 19.58
CA VAL A 138 7.14 -0.37 18.29
C VAL A 138 6.65 1.08 18.24
N ALA A 139 6.01 1.56 19.33
CA ALA A 139 5.54 2.94 19.44
C ALA A 139 6.66 3.99 19.30
N ARG A 140 7.86 3.70 19.81
CA ARG A 140 9.02 4.61 19.71
C ARG A 140 9.67 4.65 18.32
N MET A 141 9.37 3.69 17.44
CA MET A 141 10.03 3.56 16.13
C MET A 141 9.39 4.35 14.98
N ARG A 142 8.59 5.39 15.27
CA ARG A 142 7.91 6.24 14.27
C ARG A 142 7.04 5.46 13.28
N CYS A 143 6.48 4.33 13.71
CA CYS A 143 5.48 3.62 12.92
C CYS A 143 4.11 4.32 13.01
N VAL A 144 3.24 4.07 12.04
CA VAL A 144 1.83 4.47 12.14
C VAL A 144 1.12 3.43 12.99
N LEU A 145 1.27 3.56 14.32
CA LEU A 145 0.85 2.53 15.27
C LEU A 145 -0.64 2.18 15.16
N ALA A 146 -1.50 3.17 14.87
CA ALA A 146 -2.93 2.94 14.63
C ALA A 146 -3.20 1.95 13.48
N LYS A 147 -2.37 1.96 12.43
CA LYS A 147 -2.46 0.99 11.32
C LYS A 147 -1.80 -0.34 11.64
N ALA A 148 -0.73 -0.35 12.44
CA ALA A 148 0.03 -1.57 12.75
C ALA A 148 -0.60 -2.42 13.85
N LYS A 149 -1.21 -1.77 14.86
CA LYS A 149 -1.76 -2.38 16.07
C LYS A 149 -2.61 -3.66 15.82
N PRO A 150 -3.48 -3.74 14.80
CA PRO A 150 -4.29 -4.93 14.54
C PRO A 150 -3.54 -6.12 13.91
N PHE A 151 -2.31 -5.89 13.44
CA PHE A 151 -1.54 -6.85 12.65
C PHE A 151 -0.31 -7.38 13.40
N ILE A 152 -0.07 -6.93 14.63
CA ILE A 152 1.14 -7.27 15.39
C ILE A 152 0.82 -7.94 16.72
N ILE A 153 1.70 -8.85 17.13
CA ILE A 153 1.83 -9.38 18.48
C ILE A 153 3.22 -8.98 18.98
N THR A 154 3.30 -8.50 20.23
CA THR A 154 4.56 -8.30 20.95
C THR A 154 4.54 -9.12 22.24
N SER A 155 5.62 -9.05 23.02
CA SER A 155 5.71 -9.84 24.27
C SER A 155 4.62 -9.50 25.29
N ASP A 156 4.06 -8.31 25.21
CA ASP A 156 3.12 -7.72 26.16
C ASP A 156 1.84 -7.17 25.50
N TYR A 157 1.63 -7.46 24.21
CA TYR A 157 0.45 -6.99 23.48
C TYR A 157 -0.05 -8.02 22.47
N HIS A 158 -1.37 -8.23 22.47
CA HIS A 158 -2.10 -9.03 21.51
C HIS A 158 -3.38 -8.29 21.10
N PRO A 159 -3.72 -8.22 19.80
CA PRO A 159 -4.93 -7.55 19.34
C PRO A 159 -6.19 -8.33 19.72
N GLN A 160 -7.29 -7.63 19.96
CA GLN A 160 -8.58 -8.29 20.21
C GLN A 160 -9.16 -8.86 18.91
N GLN A 161 -9.91 -9.97 18.98
CA GLN A 161 -10.53 -10.58 17.79
C GLN A 161 -11.46 -9.62 17.04
N ALA A 162 -12.17 -8.74 17.77
CA ALA A 162 -12.99 -7.68 17.18
C ALA A 162 -12.16 -6.67 16.36
N GLU A 163 -10.95 -6.35 16.83
CA GLU A 163 -10.00 -5.49 16.09
C GLU A 163 -9.39 -6.21 14.88
N VAL A 164 -9.60 -7.52 14.71
CA VAL A 164 -8.95 -8.34 13.67
C VAL A 164 -9.87 -8.61 12.47
N THR A 165 -11.17 -8.33 12.58
CA THR A 165 -12.11 -8.55 11.47
C THR A 165 -11.85 -7.58 10.32
N SER A 166 -11.63 -8.10 9.10
CA SER A 166 -11.26 -7.28 7.93
C SER A 166 -12.26 -6.15 7.64
N HIS A 167 -13.56 -6.40 7.78
CA HIS A 167 -14.59 -5.40 7.54
C HIS A 167 -14.51 -4.22 8.53
N LEU A 168 -14.34 -4.50 9.83
CA LEU A 168 -14.20 -3.45 10.85
C LEU A 168 -12.93 -2.65 10.65
N LEU A 169 -11.81 -3.34 10.38
CA LEU A 169 -10.54 -2.67 10.09
C LEU A 169 -10.59 -1.82 8.83
N TYR A 170 -11.24 -2.30 7.77
CA TYR A 170 -11.46 -1.52 6.56
C TYR A 170 -12.20 -0.21 6.89
N GLN A 171 -13.30 -0.27 7.64
CA GLN A 171 -14.06 0.93 8.02
C GLN A 171 -13.24 1.90 8.88
N GLN A 172 -12.40 1.40 9.79
CA GLN A 172 -11.59 2.21 10.69
C GLN A 172 -10.37 2.83 10.01
N LEU A 173 -9.72 2.11 9.09
CA LEU A 173 -8.40 2.45 8.56
C LEU A 173 -8.40 2.93 7.11
N ARG A 174 -9.54 2.86 6.40
CA ARG A 174 -9.68 3.46 5.07
C ARG A 174 -9.39 4.96 5.13
N ASP A 175 -8.90 5.48 4.01
CA ASP A 175 -8.64 6.90 3.87
C ASP A 175 -10.00 7.62 3.89
N ARG A 176 -10.14 8.61 4.77
CA ARG A 176 -11.32 9.47 4.73
C ARG A 176 -11.19 10.38 3.51
N PRO A 177 -12.27 10.59 2.73
CA PRO A 177 -12.22 11.55 1.64
C PRO A 177 -11.80 12.91 2.23
N MET A 178 -10.77 13.55 1.65
CA MET A 178 -10.52 14.95 1.96
C MET A 178 -11.83 15.69 1.67
N PRO A 179 -12.34 16.52 2.61
CA PRO A 179 -13.42 17.42 2.25
C PRO A 179 -12.94 18.20 1.03
N GLN A 180 -13.71 18.15 -0.05
CA GLN A 180 -13.45 19.01 -1.21
C GLN A 180 -13.38 20.43 -0.66
N GLN A 181 -12.18 21.03 -0.66
CA GLN A 181 -12.08 22.48 -0.52
C GLN A 181 -12.86 23.04 -1.71
N MET A 182 -14.09 23.46 -1.46
CA MET A 182 -14.85 24.26 -2.41
C MET A 182 -13.96 25.43 -2.78
N GLY A 183 -13.63 25.52 -4.07
CA GLY A 183 -12.70 26.51 -4.59
C GLY A 183 -13.11 27.91 -4.15
N LEU A 184 -12.24 28.58 -3.42
CA LEU A 184 -12.29 30.03 -3.26
C LEU A 184 -11.67 30.64 -4.50
N TRP A 185 -12.46 30.73 -5.56
CA TRP A 185 -12.21 31.63 -6.68
C TRP A 185 -13.54 32.32 -6.99
N GLY A 186 -13.70 33.50 -6.39
CA GLY A 186 -14.63 34.53 -6.85
C GLY A 186 -13.91 35.52 -7.76
#